data_AF-A0A832B2U7-F1
#
_entry.id   AF-A0A832B2U7-F1
#
_cell.length_a   1.000
_cell.length_b   1.000
_cell.length_c   1.000
_cell.angle_alpha   90.00
_cell.angle_beta   90.00
_cell.angle_gamma   90.00
#
_symmetry.space_group_name_H-M   'P 1'
#
loop_
_entity.id
_entity.type
_entity.pdbx_description
1 polymer ?
#
loop_
_entity_poly.entity_id
_entity_poly.type
_entity_poly.pdbx_seq_one_letter_code
_entity_poly.pdbx_strand_id
1 'polypeptide(L)'
;MHRLACSLGLAVTLAAMATFAGAQGDGKALYDPMRPVMMLGRDRAVLQWFTRTPCVTRLQLRKGVLPCRTYGLREDPWKAGDVQVLAGPPGLHTYHRITLLHLVPGTRYYYRCYDPGADPTTLEQTWGAQKPWGREWAFSTLAPKGRKTIIRIPVKVLLMPNVVNVASAHLADGHVIPPPPDLTGSELARIKEEYATAARFLFINNGMRVWYDFHIFVDARRQRWGPEPPNVSPIYKGWPACRSYAGTDFAPPGGGDFTVVDTLDLQHVGKEPVHENFPYVGQIEQAFPRRWDEPKKEWVFYNSGGGTYGADEWARGIPGRSQYLGGGDTAWLATHEFHHQVEALGTISFGTDENDRVIFDHFFPRRRVRKPDGTYDEWTWQTSWAHGEHWDGISYFDRLLTPVQWLRLMFGETITVADADEDGVPDDDSRLPFDEK
;
A
#
# COMPACT_ATOMS: atom_id res chain seq x y z
N MET A 1 62.77 -19.77 -21.77
CA MET A 1 61.47 -20.36 -22.18
C MET A 1 60.60 -20.43 -20.92
N HIS A 2 59.91 -19.33 -20.59
CA HIS A 2 58.46 -19.13 -20.77
C HIS A 2 57.62 -20.21 -20.06
N ARG A 3 57.19 -19.94 -18.82
CA ARG A 3 55.91 -19.30 -18.40
C ARG A 3 54.74 -20.29 -18.42
N LEU A 4 54.12 -20.50 -17.26
CA LEU A 4 52.67 -20.65 -17.00
C LEU A 4 52.50 -20.87 -15.49
N ALA A 5 52.42 -19.80 -14.69
CA ALA A 5 51.19 -19.08 -14.34
C ALA A 5 50.23 -19.96 -13.51
N CYS A 6 50.43 -19.90 -12.19
CA CYS A 6 49.51 -20.40 -11.18
C CYS A 6 48.39 -19.35 -11.03
N SER A 7 47.26 -19.56 -11.72
CA SER A 7 46.04 -18.80 -11.52
C SER A 7 45.30 -19.36 -10.31
N LEU A 8 45.56 -18.79 -9.12
CA LEU A 8 44.64 -18.88 -7.99
C LEU A 8 43.39 -18.08 -8.35
N GLY A 9 42.39 -18.79 -8.88
CA GLY A 9 41.04 -18.25 -9.06
C GLY A 9 40.45 -17.97 -7.70
N LEU A 10 40.40 -16.68 -7.34
CA LEU A 10 39.60 -16.18 -6.23
C LEU A 10 38.12 -16.38 -6.63
N ALA A 11 37.58 -17.55 -6.33
CA ALA A 11 36.14 -17.79 -6.38
C ALA A 11 35.52 -17.01 -5.21
N VAL A 12 35.26 -15.72 -5.44
CA VAL A 12 34.38 -14.93 -4.58
C VAL A 12 33.01 -15.58 -4.70
N THR A 13 32.70 -16.46 -3.76
CA THR A 13 31.36 -16.99 -3.56
C THR A 13 30.53 -15.80 -3.08
N LEU A 14 29.87 -15.11 -4.01
CA LEU A 14 28.72 -14.26 -3.72
C LEU A 14 27.58 -15.18 -3.28
N ALA A 15 27.72 -15.75 -2.08
CA ALA A 15 26.58 -16.19 -1.31
C ALA A 15 25.88 -14.91 -0.86
N ALA A 16 25.04 -14.35 -1.73
CA ALA A 16 24.03 -13.41 -1.32
C ALA A 16 23.16 -14.13 -0.30
N MET A 17 23.46 -13.91 0.97
CA MET A 17 22.59 -14.25 2.07
C MET A 17 21.32 -13.40 1.91
N ALA A 18 20.41 -13.84 1.06
CA ALA A 18 19.00 -13.63 1.30
C ALA A 18 18.67 -14.45 2.55
N THR A 19 19.07 -13.97 3.73
CA THR A 19 18.37 -14.33 4.95
C THR A 19 16.95 -13.85 4.72
N PHE A 20 16.07 -14.78 4.34
CA PHE A 20 14.64 -14.55 4.38
C PHE A 20 14.35 -13.91 5.73
N ALA A 21 13.82 -12.69 5.73
CA ALA A 21 13.45 -11.99 6.94
C ALA A 21 12.24 -12.74 7.55
N GLY A 22 12.53 -13.78 8.33
CA GLY A 22 11.54 -14.38 9.20
C GLY A 22 11.01 -13.35 10.19
N ALA A 23 9.90 -13.66 10.86
CA ALA A 23 9.43 -12.85 11.97
C ALA A 23 10.61 -12.62 12.94
N GLN A 24 10.91 -11.34 13.19
CA GLN A 24 11.91 -10.93 14.16
C GLN A 24 11.21 -10.08 15.20
N GLY A 25 11.26 -10.53 16.45
CA GLY A 25 10.74 -9.80 17.60
C GLY A 25 11.57 -8.58 17.95
N ASP A 26 11.08 -7.84 18.94
CA ASP A 26 11.70 -6.60 19.41
C ASP A 26 12.70 -6.82 20.56
N GLY A 27 13.06 -8.09 20.83
CA GLY A 27 14.04 -8.49 21.85
C GLY A 27 15.46 -8.00 21.60
N LYS A 28 15.82 -7.72 20.33
CA LYS A 28 17.15 -7.21 19.93
C LYS A 28 17.00 -6.00 19.01
N ALA A 29 17.99 -5.11 19.05
CA ALA A 29 18.06 -4.02 18.08
C ALA A 29 18.15 -4.58 16.66
N LEU A 30 17.39 -4.00 15.75
CA LEU A 30 17.44 -4.29 14.33
C LEU A 30 18.63 -3.52 13.71
N TYR A 31 19.26 -4.10 12.69
CA TYR A 31 20.44 -3.54 12.06
C TYR A 31 20.38 -3.70 10.54
N ASP A 32 20.59 -2.60 9.83
CA ASP A 32 20.65 -2.54 8.38
C ASP A 32 21.72 -1.51 7.93
N PRO A 33 22.98 -1.94 7.76
CA PRO A 33 24.11 -1.02 7.56
C PRO A 33 24.03 -0.18 6.29
N MET A 34 23.20 -0.56 5.33
CA MET A 34 23.11 0.06 4.01
C MET A 34 21.94 1.03 3.89
N ARG A 35 21.19 1.27 4.98
CA ARG A 35 19.99 2.12 4.96
C ARG A 35 20.14 3.39 5.78
N PRO A 36 19.34 4.44 5.50
CA PRO A 36 19.38 5.69 6.25
C PRO A 36 19.11 5.51 7.75
N VAL A 37 18.23 4.57 8.13
CA VAL A 37 18.12 4.10 9.51
C VAL A 37 18.95 2.83 9.60
N MET A 38 20.14 2.96 10.17
CA MET A 38 21.15 1.91 10.21
C MET A 38 20.91 0.92 11.35
N MET A 39 20.45 1.42 12.49
CA MET A 39 20.11 0.61 13.66
C MET A 39 18.87 1.17 14.31
N LEU A 40 17.99 0.29 14.76
CA LEU A 40 16.75 0.64 15.42
C LEU A 40 16.58 -0.21 16.68
N GLY A 41 16.52 0.45 17.82
CA GLY A 41 16.27 -0.17 19.13
C GLY A 41 15.00 0.39 19.77
N ARG A 42 14.77 0.01 21.03
CA ARG A 42 13.65 0.50 21.83
C ARG A 42 13.78 1.97 22.18
N ASP A 43 14.98 2.35 22.58
CA ASP A 43 15.31 3.68 23.13
C ASP A 43 16.40 4.39 22.33
N ARG A 44 16.77 3.85 21.17
CA ARG A 44 17.84 4.38 20.34
C ARG A 44 17.62 4.14 18.86
N ALA A 45 18.19 5.01 18.04
CA ALA A 45 18.31 4.81 16.61
C ALA A 45 19.67 5.34 16.13
N VAL A 46 20.25 4.73 15.10
CA VAL A 46 21.45 5.27 14.44
C VAL A 46 21.08 5.60 13.02
N LEU A 47 21.22 6.87 12.65
CA LEU A 47 20.88 7.37 11.33
C LEU A 47 22.15 7.72 10.57
N GLN A 48 22.11 7.55 9.26
CA GLN A 48 23.16 7.96 8.34
C GLN A 48 22.57 8.56 7.06
N TRP A 49 23.26 9.53 6.47
CA TRP A 49 22.89 10.13 5.20
C TRP A 49 24.10 10.80 4.54
N PHE A 50 23.92 11.20 3.29
CA PHE A 50 24.92 11.96 2.54
C PHE A 50 24.36 13.33 2.12
N THR A 51 25.22 14.34 2.06
CA THR A 51 24.90 15.67 1.52
C THR A 51 25.75 15.99 0.31
N ARG A 52 25.27 16.90 -0.54
CA ARG A 52 25.98 17.30 -1.77
C ARG A 52 27.25 18.09 -1.49
N THR A 53 27.24 18.87 -0.41
CA THR A 53 28.35 19.73 0.00
C THR A 53 28.73 19.46 1.46
N PRO A 54 30.02 19.57 1.83
CA PRO A 54 30.43 19.39 3.22
C PRO A 54 29.69 20.36 4.15
N CYS A 55 29.01 19.83 5.15
CA CYS A 55 28.28 20.63 6.13
C CYS A 55 28.36 20.03 7.54
N VAL A 56 27.86 20.75 8.55
CA VAL A 56 27.79 20.22 9.92
C VAL A 56 26.73 19.13 10.02
N THR A 57 26.99 18.09 10.81
CA THR A 57 25.98 17.06 11.10
C THR A 57 24.90 17.63 12.02
N ARG A 58 23.69 17.83 11.47
CA ARG A 58 22.50 18.22 12.25
C ARG A 58 21.28 17.44 11.80
N LEU A 59 20.39 17.15 12.76
CA LEU A 59 19.12 16.47 12.53
C LEU A 59 18.01 17.22 13.25
N GLN A 60 16.90 17.47 12.58
CA GLN A 60 15.66 17.82 13.25
C GLN A 60 14.88 16.55 13.56
N LEU A 61 14.35 16.46 14.78
CA LEU A 61 13.61 15.30 15.26
C LEU A 61 12.35 15.78 15.99
N ARG A 62 11.22 15.13 15.70
CA ARG A 62 9.96 15.33 16.44
C ARG A 62 9.29 13.98 16.69
N LYS A 63 8.56 13.87 17.80
CA LYS A 63 7.60 12.78 18.01
C LYS A 63 6.32 13.11 17.24
N GLY A 64 5.61 12.12 16.74
CA GLY A 64 4.30 12.36 16.12
C GLY A 64 3.66 11.10 15.59
N VAL A 65 2.36 11.17 15.33
CA VAL A 65 1.59 10.07 14.72
C VAL A 65 1.45 10.26 13.22
N LEU A 66 1.44 11.51 12.76
CA LEU A 66 1.12 11.90 11.39
C LEU A 66 2.27 12.70 10.75
N PRO A 67 2.50 12.53 9.43
CA PRO A 67 3.38 13.40 8.66
C PRO A 67 3.02 14.88 8.77
N CYS A 68 3.99 15.77 8.56
CA CYS A 68 3.83 17.22 8.69
C CYS A 68 2.84 17.83 7.69
N ARG A 69 2.49 17.08 6.64
CA ARG A 69 1.63 17.51 5.53
C ARG A 69 0.34 16.71 5.47
N THR A 70 -0.04 16.09 6.58
CA THR A 70 -1.38 15.53 6.71
C THR A 70 -2.42 16.63 6.57
N TYR A 71 -3.42 16.36 5.74
CA TYR A 71 -4.53 17.26 5.52
C TYR A 71 -5.27 17.57 6.82
N GLY A 72 -5.82 18.78 6.93
CA GLY A 72 -6.51 19.24 8.14
C GLY A 72 -5.60 19.66 9.30
N LEU A 73 -4.28 19.49 9.21
CA LEU A 73 -3.35 20.08 10.17
C LEU A 73 -3.40 21.61 10.09
N ARG A 74 -3.70 22.25 11.22
CA ARG A 74 -3.82 23.72 11.34
C ARG A 74 -2.47 24.41 11.49
N GLU A 75 -1.48 23.70 12.01
CA GLU A 75 -0.14 24.23 12.30
C GLU A 75 0.92 23.29 11.73
N ASP A 76 2.06 23.85 11.33
CA ASP A 76 3.22 23.10 10.87
C ASP A 76 3.89 22.40 12.07
N PRO A 77 3.89 21.05 12.15
CA PRO A 77 4.47 20.33 13.29
C PRO A 77 5.97 20.58 13.47
N TRP A 78 6.65 21.09 12.44
CA TRP A 78 8.07 21.46 12.54
C TRP A 78 8.32 22.80 13.21
N LYS A 79 7.27 23.56 13.52
CA LYS A 79 7.31 24.81 14.31
C LYS A 79 6.84 24.62 15.75
N ALA A 80 6.41 23.41 16.10
CA ALA A 80 5.99 23.07 17.45
C ALA A 80 7.19 23.14 18.43
N GLY A 81 6.90 23.42 19.70
CA GLY A 81 7.93 23.62 20.73
C GLY A 81 8.69 22.36 21.16
N ASP A 82 8.23 21.18 20.75
CA ASP A 82 8.82 19.87 21.06
C ASP A 82 9.80 19.36 19.99
N VAL A 83 10.00 20.12 18.91
CA VAL A 83 10.99 19.81 17.87
C VAL A 83 12.40 19.99 18.41
N GLN A 84 13.21 18.94 18.30
CA GLN A 84 14.62 18.95 18.73
C GLN A 84 15.54 19.16 17.53
N VAL A 85 16.59 19.95 17.71
CA VAL A 85 17.72 20.03 16.77
C VAL A 85 18.92 19.38 17.43
N LEU A 86 19.33 18.24 16.89
CA LEU A 86 20.41 17.42 17.42
C LEU A 86 21.68 17.65 16.61
N ALA A 87 22.79 17.88 17.29
CA ALA A 87 24.11 17.99 16.68
C ALA A 87 24.81 16.62 16.69
N GLY A 88 25.37 16.24 15.55
CA GLY A 88 26.25 15.07 15.47
C GLY A 88 27.72 15.40 15.73
N PRO A 89 28.64 14.53 15.31
CA PRO A 89 30.07 14.77 15.43
C PRO A 89 30.50 16.12 14.83
N PRO A 90 31.46 16.83 15.45
CA PRO A 90 31.92 18.13 14.96
C PRO A 90 32.63 18.00 13.60
N GLY A 91 32.73 19.13 12.89
CA GLY A 91 33.37 19.23 11.58
C GLY A 91 32.39 19.32 10.42
N LEU A 92 32.94 19.48 9.22
CA LEU A 92 32.19 19.51 7.96
C LEU A 92 32.40 18.18 7.23
N HIS A 93 31.31 17.50 6.91
CA HIS A 93 31.32 16.18 6.30
C HIS A 93 30.31 16.11 5.17
N THR A 94 30.52 15.21 4.22
CA THR A 94 29.50 14.81 3.23
C THR A 94 28.79 13.52 3.63
N TYR A 95 29.42 12.69 4.46
CA TYR A 95 28.80 11.53 5.10
C TYR A 95 28.51 11.88 6.55
N HIS A 96 27.27 11.65 6.95
CA HIS A 96 26.79 11.96 8.28
C HIS A 96 26.33 10.69 8.97
N ARG A 97 26.63 10.61 10.27
CA ARG A 97 26.12 9.57 11.16
C ARG A 97 25.80 10.19 12.51
N ILE A 98 24.62 9.88 13.05
CA ILE A 98 24.19 10.35 14.37
C ILE A 98 23.52 9.22 15.13
N THR A 99 23.83 9.12 16.43
CA THR A 99 23.16 8.20 17.35
C THR A 99 22.16 8.98 18.17
N LEU A 100 20.90 8.59 18.09
CA LEU A 100 19.79 9.09 18.90
C LEU A 100 19.64 8.17 20.11
N LEU A 101 19.53 8.76 21.30
CA LEU A 101 19.40 8.05 22.57
C LEU A 101 18.16 8.55 23.32
N HIS A 102 17.72 7.79 24.31
CA HIS A 102 16.58 8.12 25.18
C HIS A 102 15.27 8.33 24.41
N LEU A 103 15.11 7.60 23.31
CA LEU A 103 13.84 7.55 22.59
C LEU A 103 12.80 6.77 23.40
N VAL A 104 11.54 7.06 23.18
CA VAL A 104 10.42 6.32 23.79
C VAL A 104 10.21 5.04 22.99
N PRO A 105 10.11 3.86 23.61
CA PRO A 105 9.77 2.62 22.91
C PRO A 105 8.40 2.66 22.23
N GLY A 106 8.24 1.88 21.16
CA GLY A 106 6.97 1.75 20.42
C GLY A 106 6.43 3.09 19.90
N THR A 107 7.30 4.02 19.55
CA THR A 107 6.94 5.41 19.22
C THR A 107 7.47 5.80 17.87
N ARG A 108 6.64 6.51 17.10
CA ARG A 108 7.05 7.13 15.84
C ARG A 108 7.76 8.46 16.06
N TYR A 109 8.87 8.58 15.36
CA TYR A 109 9.62 9.81 15.21
C TYR A 109 9.68 10.19 13.74
N TYR A 110 9.54 11.49 13.50
CA TYR A 110 9.80 12.10 12.20
C TYR A 110 11.11 12.87 12.27
N TYR A 111 11.88 12.85 11.19
CA TYR A 111 13.15 13.56 11.12
C TYR A 111 13.39 14.27 9.78
N ARG A 112 14.20 15.33 9.82
CA ARG A 112 14.74 16.00 8.64
C ARG A 112 16.25 16.13 8.77
N CYS A 113 16.97 15.71 7.73
CA CYS A 113 18.40 15.87 7.66
C CYS A 113 18.75 17.32 7.29
N TYR A 114 19.79 17.86 7.92
CA TYR A 114 20.36 19.15 7.53
C TYR A 114 21.16 18.99 6.24
N ASP A 115 20.76 19.70 5.19
CA ASP A 115 21.52 19.86 3.94
C ASP A 115 21.30 21.29 3.41
N PRO A 116 22.12 22.27 3.83
CA PRO A 116 21.94 23.66 3.45
C PRO A 116 22.25 23.91 1.97
N GLY A 117 22.96 22.98 1.32
CA GLY A 117 23.32 23.04 -0.09
C GLY A 117 22.28 22.41 -1.02
N ALA A 118 21.26 21.73 -0.48
CA ALA A 118 20.20 21.15 -1.28
C ALA A 118 19.10 22.18 -1.60
N ASP A 119 18.70 22.24 -2.87
CA ASP A 119 17.49 22.93 -3.33
C ASP A 119 16.33 21.93 -3.41
N PRO A 120 15.33 22.01 -2.52
CA PRO A 120 14.24 21.05 -2.52
C PRO A 120 13.31 21.27 -3.72
N THR A 121 12.98 20.19 -4.41
CA THR A 121 11.97 20.15 -5.47
C THR A 121 10.57 20.43 -4.91
N THR A 122 9.60 20.74 -5.79
CA THR A 122 8.19 20.92 -5.39
C THR A 122 7.65 19.71 -4.65
N LEU A 123 7.99 18.49 -5.10
CA LEU A 123 7.55 17.25 -4.44
C LEU A 123 8.16 17.13 -3.04
N GLU A 124 9.45 17.42 -2.87
CA GLU A 124 10.09 17.37 -1.55
C GLU A 124 9.51 18.40 -0.58
N GLN A 125 9.12 19.59 -1.07
CA GLN A 125 8.44 20.62 -0.28
C GLN A 125 7.03 20.17 0.16
N THR A 126 6.31 19.41 -0.69
CA THR A 126 5.07 18.71 -0.33
C THR A 126 5.28 17.69 0.78
N TRP A 127 6.50 17.19 0.96
CA TRP A 127 6.89 16.30 2.06
C TRP A 127 7.74 17.01 3.13
N GLY A 128 7.54 18.31 3.32
CA GLY A 128 8.07 19.05 4.47
C GLY A 128 9.51 19.54 4.32
N ALA A 129 10.12 19.45 3.14
CA ALA A 129 11.42 20.06 2.90
C ALA A 129 11.34 21.59 2.99
N GLN A 130 12.24 22.19 3.77
CA GLN A 130 12.39 23.63 3.91
C GLN A 130 13.82 23.94 4.27
N LYS A 131 14.55 24.66 3.41
CA LYS A 131 15.95 25.03 3.65
C LYS A 131 16.14 25.57 5.08
N PRO A 132 17.17 25.11 5.81
CA PRO A 132 18.26 24.20 5.38
C PRO A 132 17.96 22.70 5.57
N TRP A 133 16.70 22.33 5.80
CA TRP A 133 16.25 20.98 6.10
C TRP A 133 15.70 20.28 4.85
N GLY A 134 16.14 19.04 4.63
CA GLY A 134 15.58 18.15 3.61
C GLY A 134 14.13 17.74 3.92
N ARG A 135 13.56 16.88 3.08
CA ARG A 135 12.21 16.35 3.31
C ARG A 135 12.10 15.56 4.61
N GLU A 136 10.88 15.42 5.09
CA GLU A 136 10.54 14.61 6.24
C GLU A 136 10.65 13.12 5.93
N TRP A 137 11.17 12.39 6.91
CA TRP A 137 11.26 10.94 6.96
C TRP A 137 10.73 10.45 8.30
N ALA A 138 10.55 9.14 8.44
CA ALA A 138 10.08 8.54 9.69
C ALA A 138 10.86 7.29 10.08
N PHE A 139 10.77 6.95 11.37
CA PHE A 139 11.04 5.62 11.89
C PHE A 139 10.20 5.38 13.14
N SER A 140 9.94 4.10 13.44
CA SER A 140 9.20 3.68 14.63
C SER A 140 10.13 2.87 15.54
N THR A 141 10.37 3.31 16.77
CA THR A 141 11.22 2.55 17.71
C THR A 141 10.61 1.18 18.03
N LEU A 142 11.47 0.25 18.44
CA LEU A 142 11.01 -1.07 18.89
C LEU A 142 10.16 -0.95 20.16
N ALA A 143 9.21 -1.86 20.33
CA ALA A 143 8.30 -1.85 21.46
C ALA A 143 9.00 -2.20 22.78
N PRO A 144 8.40 -1.88 23.94
CA PRO A 144 8.86 -2.40 25.22
C PRO A 144 9.00 -3.92 25.21
N LYS A 145 9.72 -4.47 26.21
CA LYS A 145 9.87 -5.92 26.38
C LYS A 145 8.49 -6.62 26.44
N GLY A 146 8.37 -7.78 25.78
CA GLY A 146 7.12 -8.55 25.72
C GLY A 146 6.07 -7.96 24.78
N ARG A 147 6.47 -7.04 23.89
CA ARG A 147 5.62 -6.39 22.91
C ARG A 147 6.36 -6.23 21.59
N LYS A 148 5.59 -6.07 20.52
CA LYS A 148 6.09 -5.80 19.15
C LYS A 148 5.53 -4.50 18.59
N THR A 149 6.38 -3.72 17.93
CA THR A 149 5.97 -2.54 17.16
C THR A 149 5.44 -2.96 15.79
N ILE A 150 4.24 -2.47 15.46
CA ILE A 150 3.56 -2.61 14.17
C ILE A 150 3.14 -1.23 13.65
N ILE A 151 3.14 -1.06 12.34
CA ILE A 151 2.54 0.08 11.66
C ILE A 151 1.16 -0.34 11.14
N ARG A 152 0.10 0.25 11.69
CA ARG A 152 -1.27 0.08 11.22
C ARG A 152 -1.56 1.07 10.10
N ILE A 153 -1.94 0.56 8.95
CA ILE A 153 -2.31 1.33 7.75
C ILE A 153 -3.83 1.19 7.55
N PRO A 154 -4.63 2.19 7.98
CA PRO A 154 -6.07 2.14 7.77
C PRO A 154 -6.42 2.34 6.28
N VAL A 155 -7.23 1.43 5.75
CA VAL A 155 -7.70 1.44 4.36
C VAL A 155 -9.22 1.33 4.35
N LYS A 156 -9.92 2.28 3.74
CA LYS A 156 -11.38 2.20 3.60
C LYS A 156 -11.75 1.45 2.32
N VAL A 157 -12.65 0.50 2.43
CA VAL A 157 -13.13 -0.33 1.31
C VAL A 157 -14.62 -0.07 1.14
N LEU A 158 -15.04 0.41 -0.04
CA LEU A 158 -16.44 0.54 -0.40
C LEU A 158 -16.85 -0.59 -1.33
N LEU A 159 -17.75 -1.44 -0.86
CA LEU A 159 -18.40 -2.48 -1.66
C LEU A 159 -19.69 -1.95 -2.27
N MET A 160 -19.83 -2.07 -3.59
CA MET A 160 -21.07 -1.81 -4.32
C MET A 160 -21.57 -3.12 -4.94
N PRO A 161 -22.25 -3.97 -4.14
CA PRO A 161 -22.60 -5.34 -4.54
C PRO A 161 -23.67 -5.42 -5.64
N ASN A 162 -24.62 -4.48 -5.67
CA ASN A 162 -25.84 -4.63 -6.45
C ASN A 162 -25.84 -3.74 -7.69
N VAL A 163 -24.84 -3.94 -8.56
CA VAL A 163 -24.63 -3.11 -9.76
C VAL A 163 -25.03 -3.90 -11.02
N VAL A 164 -25.87 -3.30 -11.87
CA VAL A 164 -26.42 -3.95 -13.07
C VAL A 164 -26.23 -3.06 -14.29
N ASN A 165 -25.68 -3.61 -15.37
CA ASN A 165 -25.79 -2.98 -16.68
C ASN A 165 -27.23 -3.14 -17.19
N VAL A 166 -28.04 -2.10 -16.97
CA VAL A 166 -29.46 -2.09 -17.34
C VAL A 166 -29.64 -2.24 -18.85
N ALA A 167 -28.77 -1.65 -19.67
CA ALA A 167 -28.89 -1.75 -21.12
C ALA A 167 -28.82 -3.20 -21.61
N SER A 168 -28.00 -4.05 -20.96
CA SER A 168 -27.91 -5.48 -21.29
C SER A 168 -29.20 -6.27 -20.97
N ALA A 169 -30.07 -5.75 -20.10
CA ALA A 169 -31.32 -6.41 -19.73
C ALA A 169 -32.43 -6.32 -20.79
N HIS A 170 -32.28 -5.41 -21.75
CA HIS A 170 -33.25 -5.15 -22.81
C HIS A 170 -32.87 -5.94 -24.06
N LEU A 171 -33.66 -6.98 -24.38
CA LEU A 171 -33.43 -7.83 -25.54
C LEU A 171 -33.99 -7.19 -26.83
N ALA A 172 -33.48 -7.64 -27.97
CA ALA A 172 -33.90 -7.14 -29.29
C ALA A 172 -35.38 -7.44 -29.61
N ASP A 173 -35.96 -8.47 -28.98
CA ASP A 173 -37.38 -8.85 -29.11
C ASP A 173 -38.33 -8.03 -28.22
N GLY A 174 -37.78 -7.05 -27.46
CA GLY A 174 -38.54 -6.21 -26.54
C GLY A 174 -38.80 -6.84 -25.18
N HIS A 175 -38.36 -8.08 -24.94
CA HIS A 175 -38.41 -8.69 -23.62
C HIS A 175 -37.38 -8.03 -22.69
N VAL A 176 -37.76 -7.85 -21.43
CA VAL A 176 -36.91 -7.26 -20.40
C VAL A 176 -36.62 -8.30 -19.34
N ILE A 177 -35.34 -8.59 -19.15
CA ILE A 177 -34.88 -9.53 -18.14
C ILE A 177 -35.03 -8.89 -16.76
N PRO A 178 -35.61 -9.58 -15.76
CA PRO A 178 -35.67 -9.07 -14.40
C PRO A 178 -34.26 -9.00 -13.80
N PRO A 179 -34.02 -8.05 -12.89
CA PRO A 179 -32.70 -7.90 -12.28
C PRO A 179 -32.29 -9.15 -11.50
N PRO A 180 -30.99 -9.40 -11.34
CA PRO A 180 -30.52 -10.49 -10.52
C PRO A 180 -30.92 -10.27 -9.05
N PRO A 181 -30.91 -11.34 -8.23
CA PRO A 181 -30.94 -11.20 -6.79
C PRO A 181 -29.81 -10.31 -6.28
N ASP A 182 -30.07 -9.58 -5.20
CA ASP A 182 -29.01 -8.85 -4.49
C ASP A 182 -28.01 -9.85 -3.89
N LEU A 183 -26.75 -9.43 -3.69
CA LEU A 183 -25.78 -10.31 -3.00
C LEU A 183 -26.28 -10.61 -1.59
N THR A 184 -26.25 -11.89 -1.27
CA THR A 184 -26.62 -12.42 0.03
C THR A 184 -25.61 -12.02 1.10
N GLY A 185 -26.04 -12.09 2.37
CA GLY A 185 -25.13 -11.89 3.51
C GLY A 185 -23.94 -12.86 3.51
N SER A 186 -24.13 -14.10 3.03
CA SER A 186 -23.06 -15.10 2.90
C SER A 186 -22.04 -14.73 1.82
N GLU A 187 -22.49 -14.20 0.68
CA GLU A 187 -21.59 -13.73 -0.37
C GLU A 187 -20.79 -12.50 0.10
N LEU A 188 -21.44 -11.56 0.79
CA LEU A 188 -20.75 -10.43 1.40
C LEU A 188 -19.75 -10.87 2.49
N ALA A 189 -20.10 -11.86 3.31
CA ALA A 189 -19.19 -12.43 4.30
C ALA A 189 -17.96 -13.07 3.65
N ARG A 190 -18.15 -13.79 2.54
CA ARG A 190 -17.03 -14.35 1.76
C ARG A 190 -16.11 -13.26 1.22
N ILE A 191 -16.66 -12.18 0.67
CA ILE A 191 -15.85 -11.04 0.18
C ILE A 191 -15.02 -10.45 1.33
N LYS A 192 -15.61 -10.30 2.52
CA LYS A 192 -14.88 -9.83 3.72
C LYS A 192 -13.75 -10.79 4.12
N GLU A 193 -13.97 -12.10 4.04
CA GLU A 193 -12.94 -13.10 4.29
C GLU A 193 -11.81 -13.06 3.25
N GLU A 194 -12.12 -12.75 1.99
CA GLU A 194 -11.12 -12.55 0.94
C GLU A 194 -10.23 -11.32 1.21
N TYR A 195 -10.78 -10.21 1.73
CA TYR A 195 -9.98 -9.09 2.25
C TYR A 195 -9.14 -9.47 3.47
N ALA A 196 -9.69 -10.27 4.40
CA ALA A 196 -8.94 -10.76 5.55
C ALA A 196 -7.77 -11.67 5.11
N THR A 197 -7.99 -12.48 4.07
CA THR A 197 -6.95 -13.30 3.45
C THR A 197 -5.84 -12.44 2.84
N ALA A 198 -6.18 -11.39 2.10
CA ALA A 198 -5.20 -10.45 1.56
C ALA A 198 -4.41 -9.73 2.68
N ALA A 199 -5.10 -9.25 3.72
CA ALA A 199 -4.46 -8.62 4.87
C ALA A 199 -3.48 -9.56 5.57
N ARG A 200 -3.85 -10.83 5.77
CA ARG A 200 -2.99 -11.87 6.36
C ARG A 200 -1.77 -12.15 5.50
N PHE A 201 -1.96 -12.32 4.20
CA PHE A 201 -0.88 -12.56 3.26
C PHE A 201 0.16 -11.42 3.32
N LEU A 202 -0.27 -10.18 3.19
CA LEU A 202 0.63 -9.02 3.23
C LEU A 202 1.32 -8.90 4.60
N PHE A 203 0.58 -9.08 5.70
CA PHE A 203 1.10 -8.97 7.06
C PHE A 203 2.21 -10.00 7.35
N ILE A 204 2.00 -11.27 6.98
CA ILE A 204 3.01 -12.31 7.16
C ILE A 204 4.27 -12.00 6.33
N ASN A 205 4.10 -11.57 5.09
CA ASN A 205 5.22 -11.38 4.16
C ASN A 205 6.09 -10.16 4.48
N ASN A 206 5.56 -9.16 5.19
CA ASN A 206 6.37 -8.04 5.70
C ASN A 206 6.97 -8.27 7.11
N GLY A 207 7.00 -9.52 7.58
CA GLY A 207 7.54 -9.87 8.90
C GLY A 207 6.69 -9.35 10.06
N MET A 208 5.38 -9.21 9.82
CA MET A 208 4.38 -8.73 10.78
C MET A 208 4.69 -7.32 11.29
N ARG A 209 5.23 -6.46 10.41
CA ARG A 209 5.59 -5.06 10.70
C ARG A 209 4.57 -4.05 10.21
N VAL A 210 3.79 -4.39 9.19
CA VAL A 210 2.77 -3.51 8.61
C VAL A 210 1.44 -4.24 8.51
N TRP A 211 0.46 -3.78 9.26
CA TRP A 211 -0.91 -4.28 9.21
C TRP A 211 -1.74 -3.36 8.32
N TYR A 212 -2.19 -3.88 7.18
CA TYR A 212 -3.17 -3.21 6.32
C TYR A 212 -4.57 -3.52 6.84
N ASP A 213 -5.21 -2.51 7.43
CA ASP A 213 -6.48 -2.63 8.15
C ASP A 213 -7.64 -2.19 7.24
N PHE A 214 -8.27 -3.17 6.59
CA PHE A 214 -9.37 -2.95 5.66
C PHE A 214 -10.70 -2.72 6.40
N HIS A 215 -11.14 -1.47 6.46
CA HIS A 215 -12.44 -1.07 6.99
C HIS A 215 -13.50 -1.14 5.89
N ILE A 216 -14.43 -2.10 5.99
CA ILE A 216 -15.38 -2.41 4.92
C ILE A 216 -16.73 -1.69 5.13
N PHE A 217 -17.11 -0.90 4.14
CA PHE A 217 -18.38 -0.19 4.00
C PHE A 217 -19.17 -0.78 2.83
N VAL A 218 -20.51 -0.79 2.91
CA VAL A 218 -21.37 -1.40 1.89
C VAL A 218 -22.45 -0.43 1.45
N ASP A 219 -22.44 -0.06 0.17
CA ASP A 219 -23.56 0.61 -0.49
C ASP A 219 -24.49 -0.45 -1.12
N ALA A 220 -25.46 -0.92 -0.32
CA ALA A 220 -26.36 -1.99 -0.71
C ALA A 220 -27.43 -1.59 -1.75
N ARG A 221 -27.49 -0.30 -2.15
CA ARG A 221 -28.47 0.17 -3.14
C ARG A 221 -28.28 -0.55 -4.47
N ARG A 222 -29.39 -0.79 -5.16
CA ARG A 222 -29.38 -1.18 -6.57
C ARG A 222 -28.91 -0.01 -7.41
N GLN A 223 -27.89 -0.24 -8.22
CA GLN A 223 -27.20 0.78 -8.99
C GLN A 223 -27.11 0.33 -10.45
N ARG A 224 -27.09 1.29 -11.37
CA ARG A 224 -26.87 1.02 -12.79
C ARG A 224 -25.41 1.21 -13.17
N TRP A 225 -24.88 0.28 -13.95
CA TRP A 225 -23.66 0.43 -14.75
C TRP A 225 -24.09 0.96 -16.11
N GLY A 226 -23.74 2.20 -16.46
CA GLY A 226 -24.27 2.83 -17.67
C GLY A 226 -25.25 3.98 -17.41
N PRO A 227 -25.52 4.82 -18.43
CA PRO A 227 -26.60 5.81 -18.40
C PRO A 227 -27.99 5.15 -18.23
N GLU A 228 -28.99 5.92 -17.80
CA GLU A 228 -30.38 5.43 -17.80
C GLU A 228 -30.88 5.33 -19.26
N PRO A 229 -31.33 4.15 -19.73
CA PRO A 229 -31.84 4.02 -21.09
C PRO A 229 -33.12 4.84 -21.33
N PRO A 230 -33.33 5.45 -22.51
CA PRO A 230 -34.54 6.23 -22.80
C PRO A 230 -35.85 5.45 -22.64
N ASN A 231 -35.81 4.13 -22.88
CA ASN A 231 -36.92 3.19 -22.78
C ASN A 231 -36.79 2.25 -21.57
N VAL A 232 -36.21 2.74 -20.47
CA VAL A 232 -35.99 1.95 -19.24
C VAL A 232 -37.30 1.35 -18.72
N SER A 233 -37.27 0.05 -18.42
CA SER A 233 -38.42 -0.64 -17.82
C SER A 233 -38.72 -0.10 -16.41
N PRO A 234 -39.99 -0.07 -15.96
CA PRO A 234 -40.36 0.39 -14.62
C PRO A 234 -39.57 -0.27 -13.48
N ILE A 235 -39.09 -1.50 -13.66
CA ILE A 235 -38.32 -2.24 -12.64
C ILE A 235 -36.91 -1.68 -12.40
N TYR A 236 -36.35 -0.94 -13.37
CA TYR A 236 -35.01 -0.33 -13.30
C TYR A 236 -35.04 1.19 -13.13
N LYS A 237 -36.22 1.78 -13.26
CA LYS A 237 -36.38 3.24 -13.34
C LYS A 237 -35.92 3.92 -12.06
N GLY A 238 -35.10 4.97 -12.18
CA GLY A 238 -34.65 5.78 -11.06
C GLY A 238 -33.51 5.18 -10.24
N TRP A 239 -32.91 4.06 -10.67
CA TRP A 239 -31.70 3.55 -10.02
C TRP A 239 -30.54 4.53 -10.22
N PRO A 240 -29.79 4.89 -9.16
CA PRO A 240 -28.64 5.76 -9.29
C PRO A 240 -27.54 5.10 -10.11
N ALA A 241 -26.75 5.91 -10.83
CA ALA A 241 -25.53 5.43 -11.46
C ALA A 241 -24.55 4.94 -10.38
N CYS A 242 -23.85 3.85 -10.66
CA CYS A 242 -22.72 3.44 -9.84
C CYS A 242 -21.64 4.53 -9.88
N ARG A 243 -21.12 4.92 -8.71
CA ARG A 243 -20.08 5.96 -8.61
C ARG A 243 -18.79 5.59 -9.33
N SER A 244 -18.49 4.30 -9.43
CA SER A 244 -17.35 3.78 -10.18
C SER A 244 -17.64 3.59 -11.67
N TYR A 245 -18.71 4.15 -12.25
CA TYR A 245 -18.93 4.07 -13.70
C TYR A 245 -18.20 5.21 -14.43
N ALA A 246 -17.27 4.87 -15.33
CA ALA A 246 -16.44 5.84 -16.06
C ALA A 246 -17.10 6.53 -17.27
N GLY A 247 -18.40 6.32 -17.50
CA GLY A 247 -19.08 6.78 -18.73
C GLY A 247 -18.95 5.83 -19.93
N THR A 248 -18.24 4.72 -19.78
CA THR A 248 -18.13 3.63 -20.75
C THR A 248 -18.11 2.28 -20.03
N ASP A 249 -18.44 1.19 -20.74
CA ASP A 249 -18.52 -0.16 -20.17
C ASP A 249 -17.22 -0.63 -19.51
N PHE A 250 -16.06 -0.15 -20.02
CA PHE A 250 -14.75 -0.33 -19.42
C PHE A 250 -13.83 0.85 -19.77
N ALA A 251 -13.17 1.44 -18.77
CA ALA A 251 -12.14 2.46 -18.94
C ALA A 251 -10.88 2.08 -18.15
N PRO A 252 -9.70 1.99 -18.77
CA PRO A 252 -8.45 1.77 -18.04
C PRO A 252 -7.95 3.06 -17.37
N PRO A 253 -7.23 2.97 -16.23
CA PRO A 253 -7.01 1.77 -15.41
C PRO A 253 -8.20 1.51 -14.46
N GLY A 254 -8.61 0.26 -14.23
CA GLY A 254 -9.59 -0.07 -13.16
C GLY A 254 -11.08 -0.03 -13.48
N GLY A 255 -11.46 0.28 -14.71
CA GLY A 255 -12.84 0.13 -15.18
C GLY A 255 -13.79 1.24 -14.75
N GLY A 256 -13.36 2.20 -13.92
CA GLY A 256 -14.26 3.17 -13.29
C GLY A 256 -13.74 4.61 -13.15
N ASP A 257 -14.64 5.52 -12.74
CA ASP A 257 -14.26 6.88 -12.36
C ASP A 257 -13.78 6.88 -10.90
N PHE A 258 -12.53 7.25 -10.64
CA PHE A 258 -11.97 7.27 -9.30
C PHE A 258 -12.56 8.43 -8.50
N THR A 259 -13.31 8.10 -7.45
CA THR A 259 -13.95 9.09 -6.57
C THR A 259 -13.37 9.01 -5.15
N VAL A 260 -13.75 9.93 -4.27
CA VAL A 260 -13.36 9.92 -2.87
C VAL A 260 -14.56 9.45 -2.04
N VAL A 261 -14.37 8.39 -1.26
CA VAL A 261 -15.42 7.81 -0.41
C VAL A 261 -15.50 8.61 0.89
N ASP A 262 -16.63 9.25 1.18
CA ASP A 262 -16.89 9.80 2.51
C ASP A 262 -17.46 8.69 3.42
N THR A 263 -16.77 8.35 4.50
CA THR A 263 -17.24 7.27 5.40
C THR A 263 -18.50 7.62 6.19
N LEU A 264 -18.87 8.90 6.25
CA LEU A 264 -20.10 9.40 6.89
C LEU A 264 -21.26 9.52 5.90
N ASP A 265 -20.99 9.68 4.61
CA ASP A 265 -21.97 9.69 3.53
C ASP A 265 -21.49 8.90 2.30
N LEU A 266 -21.68 7.59 2.34
CA LEU A 266 -21.27 6.68 1.25
C LEU A 266 -21.93 7.01 -0.10
N GLN A 267 -23.05 7.74 -0.08
CA GLN A 267 -23.81 8.08 -1.28
C GLN A 267 -23.32 9.36 -1.96
N HIS A 268 -22.56 10.19 -1.24
CA HIS A 268 -21.92 11.36 -1.82
C HIS A 268 -20.85 10.92 -2.81
N VAL A 269 -20.93 11.48 -4.03
CA VAL A 269 -19.99 11.23 -5.11
C VAL A 269 -19.25 12.52 -5.40
N GLY A 270 -17.94 12.52 -5.14
CA GLY A 270 -17.07 13.67 -5.34
C GLY A 270 -15.63 13.26 -5.55
N LYS A 271 -14.82 14.18 -6.06
CA LYS A 271 -13.36 14.03 -6.20
C LYS A 271 -12.58 14.91 -5.21
N GLU A 272 -13.31 15.73 -4.46
CA GLU A 272 -12.72 16.62 -3.47
C GLU A 272 -12.31 15.85 -2.21
N PRO A 273 -11.30 16.33 -1.48
CA PRO A 273 -10.92 15.77 -0.19
C PRO A 273 -12.09 15.74 0.80
N VAL A 274 -12.18 14.66 1.57
CA VAL A 274 -13.18 14.50 2.63
C VAL A 274 -12.48 14.49 3.99
N HIS A 275 -13.15 15.02 5.01
CA HIS A 275 -12.60 15.03 6.37
C HIS A 275 -12.95 13.74 7.09
N GLU A 276 -11.92 12.98 7.47
CA GLU A 276 -12.05 11.75 8.24
C GLU A 276 -11.54 11.99 9.68
N ASN A 277 -12.14 11.33 10.68
CA ASN A 277 -11.69 11.46 12.07
C ASN A 277 -10.23 11.05 12.27
N PHE A 278 -9.77 10.08 11.49
CA PHE A 278 -8.37 9.74 11.35
C PHE A 278 -8.04 9.55 9.86
N PRO A 279 -6.89 10.01 9.37
CA PRO A 279 -6.54 9.88 7.96
C PRO A 279 -6.45 8.42 7.50
N TYR A 280 -7.35 8.03 6.60
CA TYR A 280 -7.14 6.81 5.80
C TYR A 280 -5.93 6.99 4.90
N VAL A 281 -5.07 5.98 4.85
CA VAL A 281 -3.89 5.98 3.99
C VAL A 281 -4.27 5.52 2.59
N GLY A 282 -5.16 4.52 2.51
CA GLY A 282 -5.67 3.98 1.27
C GLY A 282 -7.19 3.93 1.21
N GLN A 283 -7.71 3.78 0.00
CA GLN A 283 -9.10 3.57 -0.34
C GLN A 283 -9.20 2.53 -1.46
N ILE A 284 -10.24 1.70 -1.38
CA ILE A 284 -10.61 0.73 -2.40
C ILE A 284 -12.10 0.90 -2.71
N GLU A 285 -12.47 1.02 -3.98
CA GLU A 285 -13.85 0.90 -4.44
C GLU A 285 -14.00 -0.40 -5.24
N GLN A 286 -14.86 -1.32 -4.80
CA GLN A 286 -15.12 -2.57 -5.50
C GLN A 286 -16.58 -2.63 -5.94
N ALA A 287 -16.79 -2.44 -7.23
CA ALA A 287 -18.10 -2.55 -7.86
C ALA A 287 -18.30 -3.97 -8.39
N PHE A 288 -19.53 -4.50 -8.28
CA PHE A 288 -19.87 -5.83 -8.77
C PHE A 288 -20.84 -5.75 -9.97
N PRO A 289 -20.46 -5.11 -11.09
CA PRO A 289 -21.35 -4.95 -12.22
C PRO A 289 -21.66 -6.29 -12.88
N ARG A 290 -22.96 -6.52 -13.10
CA ARG A 290 -23.47 -7.67 -13.85
C ARG A 290 -24.08 -7.24 -15.17
N ARG A 291 -23.88 -8.05 -16.21
CA ARG A 291 -24.60 -7.93 -17.49
C ARG A 291 -25.33 -9.22 -17.78
N TRP A 292 -26.41 -9.12 -18.54
CA TRP A 292 -27.09 -10.29 -19.06
C TRP A 292 -26.27 -10.89 -20.22
N ASP A 293 -25.95 -12.17 -20.13
CA ASP A 293 -25.36 -12.96 -21.21
C ASP A 293 -26.49 -13.68 -21.94
N GLU A 294 -26.91 -13.13 -23.08
CA GLU A 294 -28.04 -13.67 -23.85
C GLU A 294 -27.81 -15.12 -24.33
N PRO A 295 -26.62 -15.51 -24.85
CA PRO A 295 -26.34 -16.90 -25.18
C PRO A 295 -26.47 -17.86 -24.00
N LYS A 296 -25.97 -17.49 -22.81
CA LYS A 296 -26.02 -18.34 -21.62
C LYS A 296 -27.33 -18.24 -20.84
N LYS A 297 -28.15 -17.23 -21.13
CA LYS A 297 -29.40 -16.93 -20.43
C LYS A 297 -29.17 -16.75 -18.92
N GLU A 298 -28.09 -16.07 -18.55
CA GLU A 298 -27.74 -15.82 -17.15
C GLU A 298 -27.15 -14.41 -16.93
N TRP A 299 -27.21 -13.94 -15.69
CA TRP A 299 -26.49 -12.73 -15.27
C TRP A 299 -25.04 -13.10 -14.97
N VAL A 300 -24.10 -12.49 -15.68
CA VAL A 300 -22.66 -12.69 -15.47
C VAL A 300 -22.01 -11.42 -14.95
N PHE A 301 -21.04 -11.57 -14.05
CA PHE A 301 -20.17 -10.46 -13.68
C PHE A 301 -19.28 -10.05 -14.85
N TYR A 302 -18.91 -8.77 -14.93
CA TYR A 302 -17.95 -8.30 -15.92
C TYR A 302 -16.59 -9.03 -15.80
N ASN A 303 -16.16 -9.29 -14.56
CA ASN A 303 -14.90 -9.93 -14.16
C ASN A 303 -13.61 -9.25 -14.67
N SER A 304 -12.57 -9.34 -13.85
CA SER A 304 -11.17 -9.00 -14.15
C SER A 304 -10.89 -7.56 -14.57
N GLY A 305 -10.34 -6.81 -13.63
CA GLY A 305 -9.77 -5.49 -13.88
C GLY A 305 -9.69 -4.71 -12.58
N GLY A 306 -8.51 -4.18 -12.31
CA GLY A 306 -8.33 -3.17 -11.31
C GLY A 306 -7.43 -2.06 -11.84
N GLY A 307 -7.37 -1.00 -11.05
CA GLY A 307 -6.56 0.15 -11.36
C GLY A 307 -6.27 0.89 -10.09
N THR A 308 -5.08 1.49 -10.03
CA THR A 308 -4.59 2.11 -8.82
C THR A 308 -3.93 3.44 -9.11
N TYR A 309 -4.32 4.46 -8.36
CA TYR A 309 -3.56 5.69 -8.16
C TYR A 309 -2.81 5.56 -6.84
N GLY A 310 -1.50 5.29 -6.92
CA GLY A 310 -0.63 4.89 -5.81
C GLY A 310 -0.86 5.62 -4.48
N ALA A 311 -0.08 6.68 -4.20
CA ALA A 311 -0.30 7.53 -3.02
C ALA A 311 -1.16 8.78 -3.34
N ASP A 312 -1.53 8.95 -4.62
CA ASP A 312 -2.40 10.01 -5.12
C ASP A 312 -2.06 11.41 -4.56
N GLU A 313 -3.06 12.22 -4.23
CA GLU A 313 -2.89 13.53 -3.59
C GLU A 313 -3.05 13.46 -2.06
N TRP A 314 -2.39 12.49 -1.39
CA TRP A 314 -2.52 12.28 0.07
C TRP A 314 -2.29 13.54 0.92
N ALA A 315 -1.30 14.35 0.56
CA ALA A 315 -1.01 15.62 1.24
C ALA A 315 -2.16 16.66 1.12
N ARG A 316 -3.08 16.47 0.17
CA ARG A 316 -4.29 17.29 -0.02
C ARG A 316 -5.55 16.63 0.57
N GLY A 317 -5.45 15.42 1.10
CA GLY A 317 -6.56 14.69 1.72
C GLY A 317 -7.28 13.70 0.84
N ILE A 318 -6.67 13.33 -0.29
CA ILE A 318 -7.14 12.23 -1.14
C ILE A 318 -6.25 11.02 -0.84
N PRO A 319 -6.76 9.92 -0.25
CA PRO A 319 -5.93 8.75 0.05
C PRO A 319 -5.37 8.11 -1.23
N GLY A 320 -4.46 7.15 -1.10
CA GLY A 320 -4.19 6.23 -2.22
C GLY A 320 -5.51 5.57 -2.65
N ARG A 321 -5.74 5.37 -3.95
CA ARG A 321 -7.03 4.85 -4.45
C ARG A 321 -6.82 3.68 -5.37
N SER A 322 -7.58 2.62 -5.15
CA SER A 322 -7.74 1.52 -6.09
C SER A 322 -9.22 1.30 -6.42
N GLN A 323 -9.48 0.80 -7.61
CA GLN A 323 -10.82 0.38 -8.05
C GLN A 323 -10.79 -1.01 -8.63
N TYR A 324 -11.78 -1.83 -8.28
CA TYR A 324 -11.89 -3.24 -8.68
C TYR A 324 -13.24 -3.53 -9.32
N LEU A 325 -13.22 -4.37 -10.35
CA LEU A 325 -14.40 -5.08 -10.81
C LEU A 325 -14.51 -6.43 -10.07
N GLY A 326 -15.48 -6.54 -9.19
CA GLY A 326 -15.81 -7.74 -8.43
C GLY A 326 -16.46 -8.85 -9.28
N GLY A 327 -16.63 -10.03 -8.66
CA GLY A 327 -17.12 -11.25 -9.30
C GLY A 327 -16.04 -12.31 -9.58
N GLY A 328 -14.76 -11.92 -9.43
CA GLY A 328 -13.60 -12.81 -9.48
C GLY A 328 -12.96 -13.02 -8.09
N ASP A 329 -11.64 -13.23 -8.08
CA ASP A 329 -10.85 -13.42 -6.86
C ASP A 329 -10.54 -12.08 -6.18
N THR A 330 -11.31 -11.74 -5.14
CA THR A 330 -11.11 -10.47 -4.41
C THR A 330 -9.81 -10.47 -3.63
N ALA A 331 -9.36 -11.62 -3.11
CA ALA A 331 -8.11 -11.69 -2.35
C ALA A 331 -6.91 -11.41 -3.25
N TRP A 332 -6.94 -11.95 -4.47
CA TRP A 332 -5.96 -11.64 -5.50
C TRP A 332 -5.99 -10.18 -5.90
N LEU A 333 -7.17 -9.61 -6.19
CA LEU A 333 -7.30 -8.19 -6.58
C LEU A 333 -6.84 -7.26 -5.45
N ALA A 334 -7.28 -7.52 -4.22
CA ALA A 334 -6.86 -6.74 -3.07
C ALA A 334 -5.35 -6.83 -2.86
N THR A 335 -4.74 -8.01 -2.96
CA THR A 335 -3.29 -8.14 -2.84
C THR A 335 -2.55 -7.48 -3.99
N HIS A 336 -2.97 -7.72 -5.23
CA HIS A 336 -2.31 -7.22 -6.44
C HIS A 336 -2.44 -5.71 -6.57
N GLU A 337 -3.66 -5.20 -6.62
CA GLU A 337 -3.91 -3.81 -6.94
C GLU A 337 -3.57 -2.89 -5.76
N PHE A 338 -3.82 -3.32 -4.52
CA PHE A 338 -3.41 -2.52 -3.38
C PHE A 338 -1.89 -2.49 -3.20
N HIS A 339 -1.15 -3.50 -3.69
CA HIS A 339 0.32 -3.46 -3.63
C HIS A 339 0.91 -2.34 -4.48
N HIS A 340 0.23 -1.89 -5.53
CA HIS A 340 0.59 -0.62 -6.21
C HIS A 340 0.51 0.60 -5.28
N GLN A 341 -0.46 0.65 -4.36
CA GLN A 341 -0.47 1.69 -3.32
C GLN A 341 0.71 1.50 -2.37
N VAL A 342 0.98 0.27 -1.92
CA VAL A 342 2.12 -0.05 -1.04
C VAL A 342 3.45 0.39 -1.64
N GLU A 343 3.68 0.12 -2.93
CA GLU A 343 4.85 0.58 -3.69
C GLU A 343 5.00 2.11 -3.65
N ALA A 344 3.92 2.84 -3.90
CA ALA A 344 3.96 4.30 -3.88
C ALA A 344 4.22 4.86 -2.46
N LEU A 345 3.60 4.27 -1.44
CA LEU A 345 3.83 4.62 -0.04
C LEU A 345 5.30 4.33 0.37
N GLY A 346 5.85 3.21 -0.09
CA GLY A 346 7.25 2.83 0.11
C GLY A 346 8.22 3.79 -0.56
N THR A 347 7.95 4.17 -1.82
CA THR A 347 8.75 5.16 -2.58
C THR A 347 8.82 6.51 -1.85
N ILE A 348 7.72 6.92 -1.21
CA ILE A 348 7.71 8.14 -0.40
C ILE A 348 8.47 7.93 0.92
N SER A 349 8.37 6.76 1.57
CA SER A 349 8.86 6.57 2.95
C SER A 349 10.32 6.11 3.08
N PHE A 350 10.81 5.27 2.16
CA PHE A 350 12.05 4.52 2.34
C PHE A 350 13.21 5.23 1.64
N GLY A 351 13.15 5.47 0.34
CA GLY A 351 14.24 6.12 -0.36
C GLY A 351 14.06 6.02 -1.86
N THR A 352 15.10 6.41 -2.60
CA THR A 352 15.11 6.35 -4.06
C THR A 352 16.06 5.27 -4.60
N ASP A 353 16.65 4.44 -3.73
CA ASP A 353 17.45 3.28 -4.13
C ASP A 353 16.51 2.12 -4.43
N GLU A 354 16.77 1.37 -5.50
CA GLU A 354 16.00 0.17 -5.87
C GLU A 354 15.99 -0.88 -4.76
N ASN A 355 17.05 -0.94 -3.95
CA ASN A 355 17.12 -1.85 -2.79
C ASN A 355 16.31 -1.35 -1.57
N ASP A 356 15.75 -0.15 -1.64
CA ASP A 356 14.93 0.49 -0.61
C ASP A 356 13.49 0.72 -1.10
N ARG A 357 13.05 0.00 -2.14
CA ARG A 357 11.72 0.12 -2.75
C ARG A 357 10.94 -1.17 -2.61
N VAL A 358 9.64 -1.04 -2.32
CA VAL A 358 8.68 -2.13 -2.58
C VAL A 358 8.44 -2.14 -4.08
N ILE A 359 8.92 -3.17 -4.75
CA ILE A 359 8.77 -3.32 -6.19
C ILE A 359 7.50 -4.13 -6.44
N PHE A 360 6.62 -3.55 -7.24
CA PHE A 360 5.55 -4.29 -7.87
C PHE A 360 5.83 -4.42 -9.36
N ASP A 361 5.68 -5.62 -9.91
CA ASP A 361 5.68 -5.84 -11.36
C ASP A 361 4.52 -6.77 -11.74
N HIS A 362 4.07 -6.67 -12.99
CA HIS A 362 3.12 -7.59 -13.59
C HIS A 362 3.83 -8.92 -13.82
N PHE A 363 3.96 -9.77 -12.79
CA PHE A 363 4.60 -11.09 -12.87
C PHE A 363 3.80 -12.00 -13.81
N PHE A 364 4.18 -11.99 -15.08
CA PHE A 364 3.44 -12.61 -16.16
C PHE A 364 4.26 -13.74 -16.76
N PRO A 365 3.78 -15.00 -16.69
CA PRO A 365 4.44 -16.11 -17.35
C PRO A 365 4.31 -15.96 -18.87
N ARG A 366 5.19 -16.66 -19.61
CA ARG A 366 4.98 -16.84 -21.05
C ARG A 366 3.63 -17.54 -21.25
N ARG A 367 2.75 -16.97 -22.07
CA ARG A 367 1.47 -17.60 -22.44
C ARG A 367 1.38 -17.78 -23.94
N ARG A 368 0.69 -18.84 -24.35
CA ARG A 368 0.32 -19.09 -25.74
C ARG A 368 -1.05 -19.77 -25.76
N VAL A 369 -2.09 -18.99 -26.01
CA VAL A 369 -3.48 -19.46 -26.03
C VAL A 369 -4.01 -19.40 -27.46
N ARG A 370 -4.47 -20.52 -28.00
CA ARG A 370 -5.08 -20.54 -29.34
C ARG A 370 -6.48 -19.91 -29.27
N LYS A 371 -6.73 -18.89 -30.10
CA LYS A 371 -8.03 -18.23 -30.25
C LYS A 371 -8.99 -19.08 -31.10
N PRO A 372 -10.32 -18.87 -31.01
CA PRO A 372 -11.31 -19.59 -31.82
C PRO A 372 -11.10 -19.47 -33.34
N ASP A 373 -10.50 -18.39 -33.80
CA ASP A 373 -10.17 -18.14 -35.23
C ASP A 373 -8.89 -18.88 -35.70
N GLY A 374 -8.26 -19.66 -34.82
CA GLY A 374 -7.05 -20.41 -35.12
C GLY A 374 -5.74 -19.65 -34.93
N THR A 375 -5.78 -18.34 -34.66
CA THR A 375 -4.61 -17.53 -34.27
C THR A 375 -4.21 -17.80 -32.82
N TYR A 376 -3.11 -17.20 -32.35
CA TYR A 376 -2.66 -17.32 -30.95
C TYR A 376 -2.61 -15.94 -30.27
N ASP A 377 -3.06 -15.89 -29.03
CA ASP A 377 -2.71 -14.86 -28.06
C ASP A 377 -1.41 -15.30 -27.37
N GLU A 378 -0.31 -14.63 -27.70
CA GLU A 378 1.03 -15.00 -27.24
C GLU A 378 1.66 -13.87 -26.43
N TRP A 379 2.20 -14.23 -25.27
CA TRP A 379 3.13 -13.41 -24.50
C TRP A 379 4.47 -14.15 -24.50
N THR A 380 5.39 -13.71 -25.36
CA THR A 380 6.60 -14.48 -25.73
C THR A 380 7.76 -14.32 -24.74
N TRP A 381 7.64 -13.40 -23.80
CA TRP A 381 8.64 -13.12 -22.75
C TRP A 381 8.00 -13.33 -21.37
N GLN A 382 8.79 -13.37 -20.29
CA GLN A 382 8.25 -13.52 -18.93
C GLN A 382 8.92 -12.53 -18.01
N THR A 383 8.14 -11.91 -17.12
CA THR A 383 8.61 -11.05 -16.02
C THR A 383 8.65 -11.79 -14.69
N SER A 384 7.98 -12.94 -14.59
CA SER A 384 7.91 -13.75 -13.37
C SER A 384 9.24 -14.41 -12.96
N TRP A 385 10.21 -14.56 -13.88
CA TRP A 385 11.51 -15.22 -13.64
C TRP A 385 11.37 -16.48 -12.75
N ALA A 386 12.22 -16.63 -11.73
CA ALA A 386 12.14 -17.67 -10.69
C ALA A 386 11.23 -17.25 -9.51
N HIS A 387 10.60 -16.08 -9.60
CA HIS A 387 9.77 -15.53 -8.53
C HIS A 387 8.34 -16.07 -8.53
N GLY A 388 7.88 -16.74 -9.58
CA GLY A 388 6.53 -17.33 -9.64
C GLY A 388 5.45 -16.38 -10.15
N GLU A 389 4.19 -16.64 -9.79
CA GLU A 389 3.06 -15.77 -10.18
C GLU A 389 2.95 -14.57 -9.23
N HIS A 390 1.89 -13.74 -9.37
CA HIS A 390 1.76 -12.49 -8.64
C HIS A 390 1.89 -12.64 -7.11
N TRP A 391 1.28 -13.68 -6.52
CA TRP A 391 1.43 -13.96 -5.09
C TRP A 391 2.89 -14.23 -4.71
N ASP A 392 3.58 -15.07 -5.47
CA ASP A 392 4.95 -15.45 -5.17
C ASP A 392 5.88 -14.23 -5.32
N GLY A 393 5.72 -13.45 -6.39
CA GLY A 393 6.46 -12.22 -6.63
C GLY A 393 6.26 -11.18 -5.53
N ILE A 394 5.02 -10.88 -5.15
CA ILE A 394 4.72 -9.95 -4.05
C ILE A 394 5.33 -10.46 -2.74
N SER A 395 5.17 -11.75 -2.43
CA SER A 395 5.76 -12.32 -1.22
C SER A 395 7.29 -12.23 -1.20
N TYR A 396 7.92 -12.41 -2.36
CA TYR A 396 9.37 -12.32 -2.51
C TYR A 396 9.86 -10.91 -2.22
N PHE A 397 9.24 -9.89 -2.83
CA PHE A 397 9.64 -8.50 -2.63
C PHE A 397 9.32 -8.01 -1.21
N ASP A 398 8.17 -8.35 -0.65
CA ASP A 398 7.83 -7.95 0.72
C ASP A 398 8.81 -8.51 1.76
N ARG A 399 9.30 -9.74 1.54
CA ARG A 399 10.31 -10.41 2.37
C ARG A 399 11.75 -9.93 2.11
N LEU A 400 12.00 -9.24 1.00
CA LEU A 400 13.32 -8.67 0.69
C LEU A 400 13.60 -7.44 1.53
N LEU A 401 12.57 -6.67 1.89
CA LEU A 401 12.70 -5.52 2.77
C LEU A 401 12.95 -5.97 4.21
N THR A 402 13.93 -5.36 4.86
CA THR A 402 14.24 -5.66 6.26
C THR A 402 13.16 -5.10 7.20
N PRO A 403 13.02 -5.66 8.41
CA PRO A 403 12.13 -5.08 9.41
C PRO A 403 12.43 -3.61 9.74
N VAL A 404 13.70 -3.16 9.61
CA VAL A 404 14.08 -1.75 9.77
C VAL A 404 13.45 -0.90 8.66
N GLN A 405 13.47 -1.39 7.42
CA GLN A 405 12.87 -0.69 6.29
C GLN A 405 11.37 -0.53 6.50
N TRP A 406 10.65 -1.60 6.83
CA TRP A 406 9.21 -1.53 7.10
C TRP A 406 8.86 -0.53 8.20
N LEU A 407 9.64 -0.48 9.30
CA LEU A 407 9.40 0.44 10.41
C LEU A 407 9.64 1.93 10.08
N ARG A 408 10.13 2.25 8.88
CA ARG A 408 10.31 3.62 8.35
C ARG A 408 9.07 4.14 7.60
N LEU A 409 8.04 3.33 7.41
CA LEU A 409 6.84 3.73 6.69
C LEU A 409 6.21 4.93 7.43
N MET A 410 6.12 6.07 6.74
CA MET A 410 5.75 7.34 7.40
C MET A 410 4.24 7.51 7.60
N PHE A 411 3.46 6.67 6.92
CA PHE A 411 2.01 6.67 6.92
C PHE A 411 1.42 5.76 8.02
N GLY A 412 0.16 6.02 8.35
CA GLY A 412 -0.60 5.28 9.36
C GLY A 412 -0.13 5.52 10.79
N GLU A 413 -0.40 4.55 11.66
CA GLU A 413 -0.21 4.65 13.10
C GLU A 413 0.81 3.63 13.60
N THR A 414 1.78 4.06 14.41
CA THR A 414 2.62 3.13 15.16
C THR A 414 1.85 2.63 16.38
N ILE A 415 1.61 1.33 16.43
CA ILE A 415 0.99 0.64 17.57
C ILE A 415 1.95 -0.39 18.16
N THR A 416 1.64 -0.85 19.36
CA THR A 416 2.32 -2.01 19.95
C THR A 416 1.32 -3.10 20.29
N VAL A 417 1.72 -4.35 20.08
CA VAL A 417 0.92 -5.55 20.36
C VAL A 417 1.70 -6.48 21.29
N ALA A 418 1.06 -7.48 21.90
CA ALA A 418 1.77 -8.45 22.73
C ALA A 418 2.67 -9.36 21.86
N ASP A 419 3.80 -9.77 22.42
CA ASP A 419 4.84 -10.65 21.84
C ASP A 419 5.72 -11.07 23.03
N ALA A 420 5.15 -11.92 23.88
CA ALA A 420 5.58 -12.19 25.24
C ALA A 420 6.91 -12.95 25.29
N ASP A 421 7.14 -13.84 24.32
CA ASP A 421 8.38 -14.60 24.17
C ASP A 421 9.42 -13.92 23.25
N GLU A 422 9.05 -12.81 22.62
CA GLU A 422 9.88 -11.96 21.78
C GLU A 422 10.36 -12.65 20.48
N ASP A 423 9.59 -13.62 19.98
CA ASP A 423 9.87 -14.31 18.73
C ASP A 423 9.49 -13.46 17.50
N GLY A 424 8.64 -12.45 17.69
CA GLY A 424 8.19 -11.52 16.66
C GLY A 424 6.87 -11.87 16.02
N VAL A 425 6.15 -12.84 16.54
CA VAL A 425 4.76 -13.12 16.24
C VAL A 425 3.89 -12.44 17.30
N PRO A 426 2.81 -11.75 16.90
CA PRO A 426 1.88 -11.18 17.87
C PRO A 426 1.07 -12.24 18.63
N ASP A 427 0.93 -12.04 19.95
CA ASP A 427 0.13 -12.89 20.83
C ASP A 427 -1.26 -12.32 21.13
N ASP A 428 -2.28 -13.18 21.12
CA ASP A 428 -3.66 -12.96 21.57
C ASP A 428 -4.27 -11.58 21.19
N ASP A 429 -3.97 -11.03 20.01
CA ASP A 429 -4.52 -9.77 19.51
C ASP A 429 -5.53 -10.01 18.38
N SER A 430 -6.80 -10.20 18.79
CA SER A 430 -7.95 -10.41 17.90
C SER A 430 -8.19 -9.34 16.81
N ARG A 431 -7.48 -8.21 16.87
CA ARG A 431 -7.55 -7.18 15.82
C ARG A 431 -6.69 -7.52 14.62
N LEU A 432 -5.64 -8.33 14.80
CA LEU A 432 -4.65 -8.60 13.76
C LEU A 432 -5.11 -9.70 12.79
N PRO A 433 -4.61 -9.68 11.54
CA PRO A 433 -4.94 -10.71 10.54
C PRO A 433 -4.39 -12.11 10.84
N PHE A 434 -3.41 -12.18 11.74
CA PHE A 434 -2.73 -13.38 12.22
C PHE A 434 -2.38 -13.18 13.69
N ASP A 435 -2.60 -14.23 14.48
CA ASP A 435 -2.54 -14.19 15.94
C ASP A 435 -2.06 -15.55 16.46
N GLU A 436 -1.00 -15.57 17.24
CA GLU A 436 -0.51 -16.78 17.94
C GLU A 436 -1.19 -16.91 19.30
N LYS A 437 -1.47 -18.16 19.68
CA LYS A 437 -2.21 -18.53 20.89
C LYS A 437 -1.43 -19.50 21.76
#